data_AF-A0A835WF29-F1
#
_entry.id   AF-A0A835WF29-F1
#
_cell.length_a   1.000
_cell.length_b   1.000
_cell.length_c   1.000
_cell.angle_alpha   90.00
_cell.angle_beta   90.00
_cell.angle_gamma   90.00
#
_symmetry.space_group_name_H-M   'P 1'
#
loop_
_entity.id
_entity.type
_entity.pdbx_description
1 polymer ?
#
loop_
_entity_poly.entity_id
_entity_poly.type
_entity_poly.pdbx_seq_one_letter_code
_entity_poly.pdbx_strand_id
1 'polypeptide(L)'
;MNNNKLDEAAILAGCKGVFSKTSYITHTGQEGKAEEYEKKGGHRSAFAGKQLATAPLKDGKTVDVYFTKKHDWISDKDPYVDRIRYKDSNQEKKKGFYTSDFSKRDEFTNTIRTEQWREQLKGENTHAKKALDMFAEATGLEASQLRTSRKDEPETFMYDQVFEKEDPGFDGASRTHRDTKNKTMLSRDRANGELMTTTALAFQAPDEHHKPEHARKPLVRETFFRKTNVFFPEGCAADPST
;
A
#
# COMPACT_ATOMS: atom_id res chain seq x y z
N MET A 1 78.35 -45.76 -84.27
CA MET A 1 79.10 -45.37 -83.06
C MET A 1 79.43 -46.58 -82.19
N ASN A 2 78.48 -47.46 -81.88
CA ASN A 2 78.70 -48.63 -81.01
C ASN A 2 78.61 -49.95 -81.82
N ASN A 3 79.58 -50.22 -82.70
CA ASN A 3 79.62 -51.47 -83.48
C ASN A 3 80.28 -52.61 -82.67
N ASN A 4 79.71 -53.82 -82.72
CA ASN A 4 80.16 -55.00 -81.94
C ASN A 4 80.26 -54.78 -80.42
N LYS A 5 79.44 -53.90 -79.85
CA LYS A 5 79.39 -53.63 -78.41
C LYS A 5 78.09 -54.13 -77.77
N LEU A 6 78.21 -54.69 -76.58
CA LEU A 6 77.09 -55.17 -75.73
C LEU A 6 76.94 -54.30 -74.47
N ASP A 7 77.44 -53.07 -74.50
CA ASP A 7 77.32 -52.12 -73.39
C ASP A 7 75.93 -51.45 -73.39
N GLU A 8 75.54 -50.88 -72.25
CA GLU A 8 74.24 -50.22 -72.08
C GLU A 8 73.99 -49.17 -73.18
N ALA A 9 75.01 -48.40 -73.56
CA ALA A 9 74.93 -47.40 -74.61
C ALA A 9 74.58 -47.99 -76.00
N ALA A 10 74.91 -49.25 -76.29
CA ALA A 10 74.50 -49.93 -77.52
C ALA A 10 73.01 -50.36 -77.50
N ILE A 11 72.47 -50.64 -76.31
CA ILE A 11 71.15 -51.23 -76.11
C ILE A 11 70.07 -50.16 -75.81
N LEU A 12 70.47 -49.03 -75.21
CA LEU A 12 69.65 -47.97 -74.62
C LEU A 12 68.47 -47.47 -75.49
N ALA A 13 68.61 -47.44 -76.83
CA ALA A 13 67.52 -47.06 -77.76
C ALA A 13 66.93 -48.26 -78.53
N GLY A 14 66.81 -49.42 -77.87
CA GLY A 14 66.27 -50.65 -78.47
C GLY A 14 67.22 -51.28 -79.50
N CYS A 15 68.44 -51.60 -79.05
CA CYS A 15 69.54 -52.14 -79.90
C CYS A 15 70.04 -51.18 -81.00
N LYS A 16 69.79 -49.88 -80.83
CA LYS A 16 70.38 -48.81 -81.63
C LYS A 16 71.33 -48.00 -80.75
N GLY A 17 72.59 -47.87 -81.19
CA GLY A 17 73.63 -47.25 -80.39
C GLY A 17 73.37 -45.77 -80.10
N VAL A 18 73.44 -45.41 -78.82
CA VAL A 18 73.32 -44.05 -78.26
C VAL A 18 74.72 -43.47 -77.99
N PHE A 19 74.85 -42.15 -78.03
CA PHE A 19 76.14 -41.43 -77.91
C PHE A 19 76.87 -41.67 -76.58
N SER A 20 76.13 -41.71 -75.46
CA SER A 20 76.69 -41.95 -74.14
C SER A 20 75.62 -42.54 -73.22
N LYS A 21 76.04 -43.29 -72.19
CA LYS A 21 75.15 -43.71 -71.10
C LYS A 21 74.72 -42.52 -70.24
N THR A 22 73.51 -42.58 -69.67
CA THR A 22 72.99 -41.61 -68.69
C THR A 22 72.63 -42.34 -67.40
N SER A 23 72.77 -41.70 -66.24
CA SER A 23 72.25 -42.26 -64.99
C SER A 23 70.73 -42.17 -64.94
N TYR A 24 70.10 -43.10 -64.23
CA TYR A 24 68.66 -43.09 -63.95
C TYR A 24 68.42 -42.40 -62.61
N ILE A 25 67.55 -41.40 -62.57
CA ILE A 25 67.23 -40.65 -61.33
C ILE A 25 66.43 -41.51 -60.34
N THR A 26 65.71 -42.51 -60.85
CA THR A 26 64.82 -43.38 -60.06
C THR A 26 65.56 -44.36 -59.15
N HIS A 27 66.81 -44.69 -59.45
CA HIS A 27 67.64 -45.54 -58.60
C HIS A 27 69.13 -45.29 -58.82
N THR A 28 69.90 -45.37 -57.75
CA THR A 28 71.37 -45.29 -57.74
C THR A 28 71.98 -46.65 -58.13
N GLY A 29 71.93 -46.98 -59.44
CA GLY A 29 72.23 -48.34 -59.91
C GLY A 29 73.66 -48.87 -59.68
N GLN A 30 74.64 -48.00 -59.45
CA GLN A 30 76.04 -48.39 -59.19
C GLN A 30 76.41 -48.41 -57.71
N GLU A 31 75.58 -47.81 -56.84
CA GLU A 31 75.79 -47.80 -55.41
C GLU A 31 75.01 -48.94 -54.76
N GLY A 32 75.57 -49.57 -53.72
CA GLY A 32 74.91 -50.70 -53.03
C GLY A 32 73.63 -50.31 -52.27
N LYS A 33 73.32 -49.01 -52.15
CA LYS A 33 72.11 -48.50 -51.50
C LYS A 33 71.17 -47.92 -52.56
N ALA A 34 70.03 -48.57 -52.76
CA ALA A 34 68.94 -48.06 -53.58
C ALA A 34 68.08 -47.03 -52.83
N GLU A 35 67.36 -46.19 -53.56
CA GLU A 35 66.41 -45.24 -52.99
C GLU A 35 65.14 -45.96 -52.50
N GLU A 36 64.66 -45.60 -51.30
CA GLU A 36 63.48 -46.21 -50.69
C GLU A 36 62.20 -45.67 -51.34
N TYR A 37 61.32 -46.57 -51.82
CA TYR A 37 60.11 -46.22 -52.57
C TYR A 37 59.10 -45.43 -51.73
N GLU A 38 58.94 -45.76 -50.45
CA GLU A 38 58.06 -45.04 -49.52
C GLU A 38 58.87 -44.54 -48.32
N LYS A 39 59.10 -43.22 -48.27
CA LYS A 39 59.67 -42.56 -47.09
C LYS A 39 58.55 -41.93 -46.29
N LYS A 40 58.49 -42.25 -45.00
CA LYS A 40 57.52 -41.63 -44.09
C LYS A 40 57.77 -40.13 -44.00
N GLY A 41 56.93 -39.36 -44.71
CA GLY A 41 56.95 -37.91 -44.67
C GLY A 41 56.51 -37.38 -43.31
N GLY A 42 57.13 -36.30 -42.84
CA GLY A 42 56.63 -35.56 -41.70
C GLY A 42 55.30 -34.90 -42.07
N HIS A 43 54.24 -35.16 -41.31
CA HIS A 43 53.01 -34.39 -41.40
C HIS A 43 53.11 -33.12 -40.54
N ARG A 44 52.27 -32.13 -40.84
CA ARG A 44 52.18 -30.92 -40.02
C ARG A 44 51.78 -31.29 -38.58
N SER A 45 52.47 -30.73 -37.59
CA SER A 45 52.23 -31.01 -36.16
C SER A 45 50.78 -30.78 -35.71
N ALA A 46 50.04 -29.88 -36.38
CA ALA A 46 48.62 -29.64 -36.09
C ALA A 46 47.70 -30.85 -36.33
N PHE A 47 48.12 -31.82 -37.15
CA PHE A 47 47.34 -33.04 -37.42
C PHE A 47 47.40 -34.04 -36.26
N ALA A 48 48.44 -33.98 -35.43
CA ALA A 48 48.66 -34.91 -34.34
C ALA A 48 48.98 -34.14 -33.06
N GLY A 49 47.93 -33.74 -32.33
CA GLY A 49 48.05 -33.01 -31.07
C GLY A 49 46.70 -32.85 -30.36
N LYS A 50 46.75 -32.44 -29.09
CA LYS A 50 45.55 -32.13 -28.30
C LYS A 50 45.04 -30.74 -28.69
N GLN A 51 43.78 -30.66 -29.13
CA GLN A 51 43.14 -29.40 -29.48
C GLN A 51 42.75 -28.59 -28.23
N LEU A 52 42.41 -27.32 -28.44
CA LEU A 52 41.95 -26.41 -27.40
C LEU A 52 40.64 -26.93 -26.79
N ALA A 53 40.55 -26.90 -25.46
CA ALA A 53 39.34 -27.30 -24.76
C ALA A 53 38.30 -26.17 -24.83
N THR A 54 37.05 -26.54 -25.08
CA THR A 54 35.88 -25.66 -24.96
C THR A 54 34.91 -26.29 -23.98
N ALA A 55 34.19 -25.46 -23.23
CA ALA A 55 33.17 -25.91 -22.30
C ALA A 55 31.78 -25.58 -22.86
N PRO A 56 30.87 -26.56 -22.99
CA PRO A 56 29.49 -26.27 -23.37
C PRO A 56 28.78 -25.51 -22.24
N LEU A 57 27.70 -24.80 -22.59
CA LEU A 57 26.83 -24.20 -21.58
C LEU A 57 26.23 -25.33 -20.74
N LYS A 58 26.37 -25.20 -19.42
CA LYS A 58 25.75 -26.13 -18.47
C LYS A 58 24.28 -25.76 -18.32
N ASP A 59 23.40 -26.75 -18.41
CA ASP A 59 21.97 -26.58 -18.19
C ASP A 59 21.59 -26.84 -16.71
N GLY A 60 20.59 -26.12 -16.21
CA GLY A 60 20.08 -26.23 -14.83
C GLY A 60 20.25 -24.97 -13.96
N LYS A 61 19.81 -25.08 -12.70
CA LYS A 61 19.79 -23.98 -11.71
C LYS A 61 20.73 -24.27 -10.53
N THR A 62 22.00 -24.46 -10.85
CA THR A 62 23.09 -24.73 -9.90
C THR A 62 24.19 -23.69 -10.03
N VAL A 63 25.03 -23.54 -9.00
CA VAL A 63 26.00 -22.46 -8.86
C VAL A 63 27.06 -22.46 -9.98
N ASP A 64 27.34 -23.61 -10.56
CA ASP A 64 28.34 -23.80 -11.61
C ASP A 64 27.89 -23.34 -13.00
N VAL A 65 26.58 -23.09 -13.19
CA VAL A 65 26.00 -22.49 -14.41
C VAL A 65 26.25 -20.99 -14.45
N TYR A 66 26.23 -20.32 -13.29
CA TYR A 66 26.57 -18.90 -13.21
C TYR A 66 28.04 -18.67 -13.57
N PHE A 67 28.34 -17.47 -14.07
CA PHE A 67 29.72 -17.06 -14.34
C PHE A 67 30.58 -17.17 -13.08
N THR A 68 30.08 -16.62 -11.96
CA THR A 68 30.70 -16.72 -10.65
C THR A 68 30.33 -18.05 -9.99
N LYS A 69 31.33 -18.89 -9.71
CA LYS A 69 31.15 -20.22 -9.10
C LYS A 69 30.87 -20.19 -7.60
N LYS A 70 30.88 -19.00 -7.00
CA LYS A 70 30.55 -18.77 -5.59
C LYS A 70 29.20 -18.04 -5.55
N HIS A 71 28.24 -18.64 -4.86
CA HIS A 71 26.92 -18.07 -4.65
C HIS A 71 26.87 -17.45 -3.25
N ASP A 72 27.05 -16.13 -3.20
CA ASP A 72 26.98 -15.35 -1.97
C ASP A 72 25.56 -14.84 -1.74
N TRP A 73 25.12 -14.85 -0.48
CA TRP A 73 23.87 -14.22 -0.07
C TRP A 73 24.15 -13.25 1.06
N ILE A 74 23.38 -12.16 1.12
CA ILE A 74 23.63 -11.05 2.03
C ILE A 74 23.55 -11.43 3.52
N SER A 75 22.81 -12.48 3.85
CA SER A 75 22.58 -12.94 5.23
C SER A 75 23.64 -13.91 5.77
N ASP A 76 24.75 -14.15 5.06
CA ASP A 76 25.68 -15.25 5.36
C ASP A 76 26.46 -15.13 6.69
N LYS A 77 26.41 -13.96 7.35
CA LYS A 77 27.12 -13.71 8.62
C LYS A 77 26.32 -12.90 9.62
N ASP A 78 25.08 -12.56 9.29
CA ASP A 78 24.19 -11.81 10.17
C ASP A 78 23.42 -12.79 11.06
N PRO A 79 23.58 -12.75 12.40
CA PRO A 79 22.82 -13.61 13.28
C PRO A 79 21.33 -13.33 13.13
N TYR A 80 20.54 -14.39 12.99
CA TYR A 80 19.09 -14.27 12.98
C TYR A 80 18.58 -13.81 14.35
N VAL A 81 17.93 -12.64 14.41
CA VAL A 81 17.38 -12.05 15.63
C VAL A 81 15.87 -11.79 15.45
N ASP A 82 15.06 -12.56 16.19
CA ASP A 82 13.59 -12.48 16.13
C ASP A 82 13.01 -11.13 16.56
N ARG A 83 13.64 -10.48 17.55
CA ARG A 83 13.14 -9.21 18.12
C ARG A 83 14.25 -8.38 18.72
N ILE A 84 14.06 -7.07 18.72
CA ILE A 84 14.93 -6.12 19.40
C ILE A 84 14.74 -6.26 20.91
N ARG A 85 15.84 -6.51 21.63
CA ARG A 85 15.84 -6.67 23.09
C ARG A 85 16.33 -5.39 23.77
N TYR A 86 15.41 -4.58 24.27
CA TYR A 86 15.74 -3.35 25.01
C TYR A 86 16.52 -3.55 26.31
N LYS A 87 16.47 -4.76 26.89
CA LYS A 87 17.25 -5.09 28.10
C LYS A 87 18.76 -4.98 27.88
N ASP A 88 19.21 -5.35 26.69
CA ASP A 88 20.63 -5.41 26.35
C ASP A 88 21.10 -4.09 25.71
N SER A 89 20.16 -3.16 25.45
CA SER A 89 20.45 -1.80 25.02
C SER A 89 20.88 -0.93 26.19
N ASN A 90 21.66 0.10 25.92
CA ASN A 90 22.13 1.09 26.91
C ASN A 90 21.03 2.09 27.34
N GLN A 91 19.76 1.70 27.28
CA GLN A 91 18.64 2.57 27.63
C GLN A 91 18.39 2.56 29.14
N GLU A 92 18.36 3.75 29.77
CA GLU A 92 18.04 3.87 31.18
C GLU A 92 16.52 3.81 31.41
N LYS A 93 16.07 2.95 32.34
CA LYS A 93 14.68 2.94 32.78
C LYS A 93 14.43 4.12 33.73
N LYS A 94 13.49 5.00 33.37
CA LYS A 94 13.03 6.10 34.22
C LYS A 94 11.59 5.84 34.68
N LYS A 95 11.24 6.29 35.89
CA LYS A 95 9.86 6.23 36.38
C LYS A 95 9.01 7.21 35.57
N GLY A 96 8.07 6.69 34.78
CA GLY A 96 7.09 7.47 34.04
C GLY A 96 5.77 7.59 34.81
N PHE A 97 4.80 8.32 34.24
CA PHE A 97 3.49 8.59 34.85
C PHE A 97 2.71 7.30 35.15
N TYR A 98 2.18 6.63 34.12
CA TYR A 98 1.43 5.36 34.27
C TYR A 98 2.26 4.12 33.93
N THR A 99 3.32 4.28 33.14
CA THR A 99 4.20 3.19 32.69
C THR A 99 5.66 3.56 32.92
N SER A 100 6.45 2.64 33.48
CA SER A 100 7.87 2.86 33.82
C SER A 100 8.83 1.87 33.13
N ASP A 101 8.48 1.44 31.93
CA ASP A 101 9.29 0.53 31.12
C ASP A 101 10.24 1.29 30.17
N PHE A 102 11.07 0.55 29.43
CA PHE A 102 11.87 1.13 28.34
C PHE A 102 10.97 1.83 27.30
N SER A 103 11.49 2.87 26.64
CA SER A 103 10.80 3.49 25.51
C SER A 103 10.84 2.59 24.28
N LYS A 104 9.71 1.98 23.91
CA LYS A 104 9.62 0.99 22.81
C LYS A 104 8.93 1.53 21.55
N ARG A 105 9.22 2.77 21.15
CA ARG A 105 8.59 3.39 19.96
C ARG A 105 9.07 2.77 18.65
N ASP A 106 10.26 2.18 18.68
CA ASP A 106 10.92 1.48 17.59
C ASP A 106 10.61 -0.04 17.54
N GLU A 107 9.84 -0.59 18.50
CA GLU A 107 9.57 -2.04 18.59
C GLU A 107 8.86 -2.57 17.33
N PHE A 108 8.07 -1.71 16.69
CA PHE A 108 7.31 -2.02 15.48
C PHE A 108 8.03 -1.61 14.18
N THR A 109 9.32 -1.24 14.24
CA THR A 109 10.15 -1.13 13.03
C THR A 109 10.64 -2.49 12.55
N ASN A 110 10.71 -3.48 13.45
CA ASN A 110 11.05 -4.86 13.12
C ASN A 110 9.85 -5.59 12.49
N THR A 111 10.04 -6.13 11.28
CA THR A 111 8.98 -6.81 10.53
C THR A 111 8.40 -8.04 11.24
N ILE A 112 9.22 -8.80 11.97
CA ILE A 112 8.78 -10.00 12.69
C ILE A 112 7.81 -9.58 13.80
N ARG A 113 8.15 -8.51 14.55
CA ARG A 113 7.29 -8.01 15.62
C ARG A 113 5.97 -7.45 15.09
N THR A 114 5.98 -6.80 13.92
CA THR A 114 4.73 -6.36 13.28
C THR A 114 3.85 -7.51 12.84
N GLU A 115 4.43 -8.60 12.30
CA GLU A 115 3.64 -9.78 11.92
C GLU A 115 3.06 -10.50 13.13
N GLN A 116 3.82 -10.63 14.22
CA GLN A 116 3.30 -11.17 15.48
C GLN A 116 2.11 -10.34 16.01
N TRP A 117 2.18 -9.01 15.91
CA TRP A 117 1.08 -8.14 16.33
C TRP A 117 -0.14 -8.28 15.40
N ARG A 118 0.08 -8.40 14.08
CA ARG A 118 -1.00 -8.68 13.12
C ARG A 118 -1.68 -10.02 13.42
N GLU A 119 -0.91 -11.04 13.75
CA GLU A 119 -1.43 -12.36 14.14
C GLU A 119 -2.27 -12.29 15.42
N GLN A 120 -1.82 -11.53 16.43
CA GLN A 120 -2.59 -11.26 17.65
C GLN A 120 -3.92 -10.58 17.35
N LEU A 121 -3.90 -9.47 16.60
CA LEU A 121 -5.12 -8.74 16.22
C LEU A 121 -6.08 -9.62 15.40
N LYS A 122 -5.55 -10.46 14.52
CA LYS A 122 -6.36 -11.42 13.76
C LYS A 122 -7.03 -12.42 14.69
N GLY A 123 -6.28 -12.99 15.63
CA GLY A 123 -6.81 -13.90 16.66
C GLY A 123 -7.91 -13.24 17.49
N GLU A 124 -7.65 -12.06 18.05
CA GLU A 124 -8.61 -11.29 18.84
C GLU A 124 -9.90 -10.99 18.07
N ASN A 125 -9.79 -10.53 16.82
CA ASN A 125 -10.96 -10.27 15.98
C ASN A 125 -11.76 -11.55 15.69
N THR A 126 -11.09 -12.69 15.47
CA THR A 126 -11.81 -13.95 15.26
C THR A 126 -12.52 -14.41 16.53
N HIS A 127 -11.92 -14.23 17.70
CA HIS A 127 -12.56 -14.57 18.98
C HIS A 127 -13.70 -13.61 19.32
N ALA A 128 -13.54 -12.31 19.05
CA ALA A 128 -14.59 -11.32 19.24
C ALA A 128 -15.82 -11.61 18.37
N LYS A 129 -15.61 -11.98 17.09
CA LYS A 129 -16.72 -12.40 16.21
C LYS A 129 -17.41 -13.65 16.72
N LYS A 130 -16.66 -14.69 17.06
CA LYS A 130 -17.25 -15.92 17.62
C LYS A 130 -18.04 -15.65 18.91
N ALA A 131 -17.53 -14.78 19.79
CA ALA A 131 -18.26 -14.40 20.99
C ALA A 131 -19.56 -13.68 20.63
N LEU A 132 -19.54 -12.73 19.68
CA LEU A 132 -20.75 -12.04 19.20
C LEU A 132 -21.75 -13.02 18.57
N ASP A 133 -21.29 -13.98 17.77
CA ASP A 133 -22.15 -14.99 17.15
C ASP A 133 -22.81 -15.88 18.22
N MET A 134 -22.04 -16.34 19.22
CA MET A 134 -22.57 -17.10 20.36
C MET A 134 -23.57 -16.28 21.19
N PHE A 135 -23.33 -14.97 21.38
CA PHE A 135 -24.26 -14.07 22.05
C PHE A 135 -25.53 -13.85 21.23
N ALA A 136 -25.42 -13.69 19.90
CA ALA A 136 -26.55 -13.52 19.00
C ALA A 136 -27.43 -14.78 18.95
N GLU A 137 -26.82 -15.96 18.89
CA GLU A 137 -27.53 -17.24 19.00
C GLU A 137 -28.25 -17.39 20.34
N ALA A 138 -27.61 -16.97 21.45
CA ALA A 138 -28.21 -17.03 22.78
C ALA A 138 -29.35 -16.00 23.01
N THR A 139 -29.35 -14.88 22.27
CA THR A 139 -30.32 -13.78 22.46
C THR A 139 -31.34 -13.64 21.34
N GLY A 140 -31.20 -14.36 20.22
CA GLY A 140 -32.14 -14.37 19.11
C GLY A 140 -32.24 -13.05 18.33
N LEU A 141 -31.26 -12.14 18.47
CA LEU A 141 -31.23 -10.84 17.80
C LEU A 141 -30.41 -10.90 16.52
N GLU A 142 -31.07 -10.67 15.38
CA GLU A 142 -30.44 -10.55 14.05
C GLU A 142 -29.63 -9.25 13.92
N ALA A 143 -28.37 -9.37 13.49
CA ALA A 143 -27.40 -8.27 13.36
C ALA A 143 -27.77 -7.21 12.29
N SER A 144 -28.87 -7.41 11.57
CA SER A 144 -29.32 -6.57 10.45
C SER A 144 -29.97 -5.24 10.86
N GLN A 145 -30.31 -5.05 12.14
CA GLN A 145 -31.00 -3.84 12.63
C GLN A 145 -30.08 -2.63 12.88
N LEU A 146 -28.76 -2.74 12.70
CA LEU A 146 -27.80 -1.67 13.00
C LEU A 146 -27.52 -0.67 11.86
N ARG A 147 -28.24 -0.75 10.74
CA ARG A 147 -28.05 0.21 9.63
C ARG A 147 -28.89 1.45 9.89
N THR A 148 -28.24 2.50 10.39
CA THR A 148 -28.82 3.84 10.52
C THR A 148 -29.21 4.35 9.13
N SER A 149 -30.51 4.36 8.84
CA SER A 149 -31.06 4.99 7.64
C SER A 149 -30.76 6.48 7.68
N ARG A 150 -29.94 6.98 6.74
CA ARG A 150 -29.86 8.42 6.46
C ARG A 150 -31.20 8.83 5.85
N LYS A 151 -31.79 9.91 6.34
CA LYS A 151 -33.00 10.50 5.75
C LYS A 151 -32.69 10.93 4.31
N ASP A 152 -33.56 10.55 3.39
CA ASP A 152 -33.54 10.99 2.00
C ASP A 152 -33.94 12.47 1.93
N GLU A 153 -32.95 13.37 1.94
CA GLU A 153 -33.16 14.75 1.51
C GLU A 153 -33.15 14.80 -0.03
N PRO A 154 -33.98 15.64 -0.68
CA PRO A 154 -34.01 15.74 -2.13
C PRO A 154 -32.65 16.21 -2.67
N GLU A 155 -32.07 15.43 -3.59
CA GLU A 155 -30.80 15.78 -4.22
C GLU A 155 -30.91 17.12 -4.95
N THR A 156 -30.08 18.09 -4.55
CA THR A 156 -29.96 19.40 -5.22
C THR A 156 -28.77 19.36 -6.16
N PHE A 157 -28.95 19.69 -7.43
CA PHE A 157 -27.85 19.69 -8.40
C PHE A 157 -26.89 20.86 -8.17
N MET A 158 -25.60 20.65 -8.45
CA MET A 158 -24.57 21.68 -8.32
C MET A 158 -24.85 22.90 -9.21
N TYR A 159 -25.41 22.69 -10.41
CA TYR A 159 -25.74 23.76 -11.35
C TYR A 159 -26.72 24.77 -10.72
N ASP A 160 -27.77 24.28 -10.06
CA ASP A 160 -28.79 25.12 -9.41
C ASP A 160 -28.29 25.82 -8.14
N GLN A 161 -27.16 25.35 -7.56
CA GLN A 161 -26.52 26.01 -6.43
C GLN A 161 -25.54 27.10 -6.88
N VAL A 162 -24.86 26.89 -8.01
CA VAL A 162 -23.90 27.85 -8.59
C VAL A 162 -24.62 29.04 -9.21
N PHE A 163 -25.72 28.79 -9.93
CA PHE A 163 -26.56 29.84 -10.49
C PHE A 163 -27.69 30.15 -9.51
N GLU A 164 -27.72 31.38 -9.01
CA GLU A 164 -28.70 31.82 -8.03
C GLU A 164 -30.12 31.93 -8.61
N LYS A 165 -31.13 31.87 -7.74
CA LYS A 165 -32.52 32.11 -8.11
C LYS A 165 -32.85 33.59 -7.93
N GLU A 166 -33.50 34.18 -8.91
CA GLU A 166 -33.97 35.56 -8.84
C GLU A 166 -35.10 35.70 -7.82
N ASP A 167 -35.03 36.75 -6.99
CA ASP A 167 -36.07 37.10 -6.01
C ASP A 167 -36.70 38.45 -6.40
N PRO A 168 -37.98 38.48 -6.82
CA PRO A 168 -38.65 39.73 -7.19
C PRO A 168 -39.06 40.59 -5.99
N GLY A 169 -39.02 40.05 -4.77
CA GLY A 169 -39.54 40.70 -3.57
C GLY A 169 -38.48 41.38 -2.69
N PHE A 170 -37.20 41.07 -2.88
CA PHE A 170 -36.13 41.62 -2.05
C PHE A 170 -35.52 42.88 -2.68
N ASP A 171 -35.83 44.03 -2.09
CA ASP A 171 -35.41 45.37 -2.54
C ASP A 171 -34.10 45.87 -1.90
N GLY A 172 -33.38 44.99 -1.19
CA GLY A 172 -32.13 45.32 -0.51
C GLY A 172 -32.29 45.76 0.95
N ALA A 173 -33.52 45.88 1.48
CA ALA A 173 -33.76 46.26 2.88
C ALA A 173 -33.54 45.10 3.88
N SER A 174 -32.36 44.47 3.88
CA SER A 174 -32.05 43.36 4.78
C SER A 174 -31.72 43.79 6.21
N ARG A 175 -32.25 43.05 7.19
CA ARG A 175 -31.89 43.17 8.61
C ARG A 175 -30.50 42.60 8.93
N THR A 176 -30.03 41.66 8.13
CA THR A 176 -28.69 41.11 8.28
C THR A 176 -27.68 42.09 7.70
N HIS A 177 -26.65 42.42 8.47
CA HIS A 177 -25.56 43.29 7.98
C HIS A 177 -24.72 42.62 6.88
N ARG A 178 -24.80 41.29 6.77
CA ARG A 178 -24.12 40.48 5.76
C ARG A 178 -25.15 39.74 4.92
N ASP A 179 -24.90 39.62 3.63
CA ASP A 179 -25.64 38.70 2.76
C ASP A 179 -25.25 37.26 3.11
N THR A 180 -26.18 36.52 3.71
CA THR A 180 -25.96 35.14 4.18
C THR A 180 -27.26 34.35 4.18
N LYS A 181 -27.18 33.06 3.82
CA LYS A 181 -28.31 32.13 3.86
C LYS A 181 -28.24 31.13 5.04
N ASN A 182 -27.33 31.35 6.00
CA ASN A 182 -27.21 30.48 7.17
C ASN A 182 -28.44 30.61 8.09
N LYS A 183 -29.22 29.53 8.23
CA LYS A 183 -30.46 29.49 9.01
C LYS A 183 -30.28 29.94 10.47
N THR A 184 -29.14 29.63 11.07
CA THR A 184 -28.81 29.99 12.47
C THR A 184 -28.48 31.47 12.68
N MET A 185 -28.19 32.20 11.60
CA MET A 185 -27.98 33.65 11.59
C MET A 185 -29.27 34.41 11.25
N LEU A 186 -30.12 33.79 10.43
CA LEU A 186 -31.42 34.36 10.03
C LEU A 186 -32.44 34.32 11.17
N SER A 187 -32.43 33.26 11.99
CA SER A 187 -33.31 33.11 13.14
C SER A 187 -32.53 32.93 14.44
N ARG A 188 -33.12 33.41 15.54
CA ARG A 188 -32.67 33.12 16.90
C ARG A 188 -32.97 31.67 17.29
N ASP A 189 -34.09 31.13 16.81
CA ASP A 189 -34.49 29.75 17.07
C ASP A 189 -33.63 28.79 16.26
N ARG A 190 -33.10 27.76 16.92
CA ARG A 190 -32.16 26.79 16.35
C ARG A 190 -32.53 25.38 16.79
N ALA A 191 -32.35 24.41 15.89
CA ALA A 191 -32.52 22.99 16.16
C ALA A 191 -31.14 22.30 16.24
N ASN A 192 -30.81 21.70 17.38
CA ASN A 192 -29.45 21.19 17.66
C ASN A 192 -29.24 19.69 17.32
N GLY A 193 -30.28 18.94 16.96
CA GLY A 193 -30.17 17.53 16.57
C GLY A 193 -29.49 16.67 17.66
N GLU A 194 -28.58 15.79 17.25
CA GLU A 194 -27.83 14.89 18.15
C GLU A 194 -26.84 15.61 19.08
N LEU A 195 -26.40 16.81 18.71
CA LEU A 195 -25.40 17.54 19.47
C LEU A 195 -26.07 18.31 20.62
N MET A 196 -25.88 17.83 21.84
CA MET A 196 -26.43 18.46 23.04
C MET A 196 -25.36 19.22 23.81
N THR A 197 -25.59 20.51 24.06
CA THR A 197 -24.78 21.26 25.03
C THR A 197 -25.26 20.91 26.45
N THR A 198 -24.33 20.93 27.42
CA THR A 198 -24.67 20.61 28.82
C THR A 198 -25.75 21.53 29.39
N THR A 199 -25.77 22.81 28.98
CA THR A 199 -26.78 23.77 29.41
C THR A 199 -28.15 23.50 28.81
N ALA A 200 -28.22 23.21 27.51
CA ALA A 200 -29.48 22.89 26.84
C ALA A 200 -30.07 21.56 27.33
N LEU A 201 -29.24 20.64 27.81
CA LEU A 201 -29.68 19.42 28.47
C LEU A 201 -30.21 19.69 29.88
N ALA A 202 -29.52 20.54 30.65
CA ALA A 202 -29.86 20.81 32.05
C ALA A 202 -31.13 21.65 32.24
N PHE A 203 -31.38 22.63 31.37
CA PHE A 203 -32.53 23.54 31.49
C PHE A 203 -33.61 23.18 30.47
N GLN A 204 -34.57 22.37 30.90
CA GLN A 204 -35.81 22.12 30.17
C GLN A 204 -36.93 23.07 30.62
N ALA A 205 -37.92 23.26 29.76
CA ALA A 205 -39.16 23.90 30.19
C ALA A 205 -39.77 23.05 31.32
N PRO A 206 -40.20 23.67 32.44
CA PRO A 206 -40.78 22.92 33.54
C PRO A 206 -42.12 22.30 33.13
N ASP A 207 -42.41 21.11 33.64
CA ASP A 207 -43.60 20.34 33.26
C ASP A 207 -44.90 21.03 33.73
N GLU A 208 -44.86 21.66 34.91
CA GLU A 208 -46.03 22.29 35.53
C GLU A 208 -45.70 23.65 36.13
N HIS A 209 -46.68 24.56 36.03
CA HIS A 209 -46.62 25.88 36.65
C HIS A 209 -47.84 26.10 37.54
N HIS A 210 -47.60 26.40 38.81
CA HIS A 210 -48.63 26.75 39.79
C HIS A 210 -48.56 28.24 40.14
N LYS A 211 -49.72 28.90 40.23
CA LYS A 211 -49.77 30.27 40.77
C LYS A 211 -49.38 30.24 42.24
N PRO A 212 -48.62 31.23 42.74
CA PRO A 212 -48.26 31.28 44.15
C PRO A 212 -49.50 31.48 45.02
N GLU A 213 -49.53 30.83 46.18
CA GLU A 213 -50.65 30.92 47.15
C GLU A 213 -50.85 32.36 47.64
N HIS A 214 -49.75 33.07 47.87
CA HIS A 214 -49.75 34.41 48.43
C HIS A 214 -48.98 35.38 47.55
N ALA A 215 -49.65 35.90 46.51
CA ALA A 215 -49.19 37.06 45.76
C ALA A 215 -49.82 38.34 46.32
N ARG A 216 -49.02 39.42 46.41
CA ARG A 216 -49.53 40.75 46.75
C ARG A 216 -50.54 41.20 45.67
N LYS A 217 -51.78 41.49 46.08
CA LYS A 217 -52.83 41.98 45.18
C LYS A 217 -52.92 43.51 45.28
N PRO A 218 -52.82 44.25 44.16
CA PRO A 218 -52.81 45.71 44.18
C PRO A 218 -54.23 46.31 44.28
N LEU A 219 -54.98 45.95 45.34
CA LEU A 219 -56.38 46.34 45.51
C LEU A 219 -56.62 47.85 45.40
N VAL A 220 -55.72 48.68 45.96
CA VAL A 220 -55.84 50.15 45.86
C VAL A 220 -55.81 50.62 44.42
N ARG A 221 -54.93 50.07 43.58
CA ARG A 221 -54.88 50.43 42.15
C ARG A 221 -56.11 49.94 41.41
N GLU A 222 -56.65 48.79 41.80
CA GLU A 222 -57.79 48.13 41.15
C GLU A 222 -59.13 48.79 41.52
N THR A 223 -59.29 49.29 42.75
CA THR A 223 -60.59 49.75 43.27
C THR A 223 -60.70 51.26 43.42
N PHE A 224 -59.63 51.99 43.75
CA PHE A 224 -59.72 53.43 43.99
C PHE A 224 -59.79 54.24 42.69
N PHE A 225 -59.18 53.73 41.61
CA PHE A 225 -59.12 54.43 40.34
C PHE A 225 -60.00 53.73 39.31
N ARG A 226 -61.02 54.43 38.79
CA ARG A 226 -61.78 54.02 37.61
C ARG A 226 -61.11 54.59 36.35
N LYS A 227 -61.12 53.83 35.24
CA LYS A 227 -60.42 54.22 34.00
C LYS A 227 -60.83 55.62 33.53
N THR A 228 -62.10 55.82 33.17
CA THR A 228 -62.64 57.08 32.67
C THR A 228 -64.16 57.09 32.80
N ASN A 229 -64.69 57.60 33.91
CA ASN A 229 -66.11 57.97 34.02
C ASN A 229 -66.30 58.99 35.15
N VAL A 230 -67.00 60.09 34.87
CA VAL A 230 -67.27 61.15 35.85
C VAL A 230 -68.55 60.85 36.63
N PHE A 231 -69.58 60.29 35.97
CA PHE A 231 -70.86 59.95 36.58
C PHE A 231 -71.30 58.53 36.19
N PHE A 232 -71.57 57.69 37.18
CA PHE A 232 -72.11 56.34 36.97
C PHE A 232 -73.65 56.37 37.04
N PRO A 233 -74.34 55.43 36.35
CA PRO A 233 -75.80 55.36 36.41
C PRO A 233 -76.30 55.08 37.83
N GLU A 234 -77.47 55.62 38.16
CA GLU A 234 -78.15 55.38 39.43
C GLU A 234 -78.50 53.88 39.58
N GLY A 235 -78.21 53.29 40.74
CA GLY A 235 -78.49 51.86 41.00
C GLY A 235 -77.52 50.86 40.37
N CYS A 236 -76.27 51.25 40.08
CA CYS A 236 -75.29 50.36 39.43
C CYS A 236 -74.82 49.16 40.28
N ALA A 237 -75.09 49.17 41.58
CA ALA A 237 -74.86 48.05 42.49
C ALA A 237 -76.00 48.00 43.51
N ALA A 238 -76.45 46.80 43.88
CA ALA A 238 -77.42 46.63 44.95
C ALA A 238 -76.77 47.01 46.28
N ASP A 239 -77.27 48.06 46.92
CA ASP A 239 -76.81 48.48 48.24
C ASP A 239 -77.69 47.79 49.29
N PRO A 240 -77.13 46.87 50.10
CA PRO A 240 -77.89 46.13 51.12
C PRO A 240 -78.34 47.02 52.31
N SER A 241 -78.01 48.32 52.30
CA SER A 241 -78.41 49.29 53.32
C SER A 241 -79.59 50.20 52.93
N THR A 242 -80.21 49.97 51.76
CA THR A 242 -81.46 50.61 51.30
C THR A 242 -82.63 49.65 51.25
#